data_AF-A0A925ZNV1-F1
#
_entry.id   AF-A0A925ZNV1-F1
#
_cell.length_a   1.000
_cell.length_b   1.000
_cell.length_c   1.000
_cell.angle_alpha   90.00
_cell.angle_beta   90.00
_cell.angle_gamma   90.00
#
_symmetry.space_group_name_H-M   'P 1'
#
loop_
_entity.id
_entity.type
_entity.pdbx_description
1 polymer ?
#
loop_
_entity_poly.entity_id
_entity_poly.type
_entity_poly.pdbx_seq_one_letter_code
_entity_poly.pdbx_strand_id
1 'polypeptide(L)'
;MIHPVTEAEPARAVDPVCGMSVTLANAKHRADTDGRTEVFCSSRCRERFIADPQAFPPRVAKAEAPGVAAGVVAHAHAHGAGPGSWTCPMHPEIVRERQGSCPICGMALEPMTVSREQPVDEELVMMTRRLWVAASLAIPVVVLAMVHGLLPGASSIAIQAALGTPVVLWGAAPFFARGWASLVQRSPNMFTLIALGIGVAWSSSIVVAGLAWLRPESIPAAYRGHDGAPVVYFEAAAAITALVLLGQVLELRAR
;
A
#
# COMPACT_ATOMS: atom_id res chain seq x y z
N MET A 1 -15.24 -55.66 -22.69
CA MET A 1 -14.98 -55.69 -21.24
C MET A 1 -13.50 -55.39 -21.04
N ILE A 2 -13.18 -54.14 -20.70
CA ILE A 2 -11.82 -53.72 -20.29
C ILE A 2 -12.04 -53.00 -18.96
N HIS A 3 -11.63 -53.63 -17.85
CA HIS A 3 -11.58 -53.00 -16.54
C HIS A 3 -10.33 -52.11 -16.49
N PRO A 4 -10.41 -50.84 -16.08
CA PRO A 4 -9.21 -50.07 -15.75
C PRO A 4 -8.66 -50.56 -14.41
N VAL A 5 -7.37 -50.90 -14.42
CA VAL A 5 -6.57 -51.21 -13.24
C VAL A 5 -6.50 -49.95 -12.39
N THR A 6 -7.06 -49.99 -11.17
CA THR A 6 -6.83 -48.96 -10.15
C THR A 6 -5.36 -49.00 -9.74
N GLU A 7 -4.55 -48.07 -10.23
CA GLU A 7 -3.24 -47.76 -9.65
C GLU A 7 -3.45 -47.33 -8.20
N ALA A 8 -2.82 -48.03 -7.26
CA ALA A 8 -2.85 -47.72 -5.85
C ALA A 8 -2.22 -46.34 -5.61
N GLU A 9 -2.99 -45.41 -5.05
CA GLU A 9 -2.52 -44.07 -4.69
C GLU A 9 -1.32 -44.18 -3.73
N PRO A 10 -0.21 -43.46 -3.97
CA PRO A 10 0.99 -43.61 -3.16
C PRO A 10 0.70 -43.10 -1.73
N ALA A 11 1.07 -43.91 -0.73
CA ALA A 11 0.84 -43.58 0.66
C ALA A 11 1.49 -42.23 1.03
N ARG A 12 0.68 -41.30 1.55
CA ARG A 12 1.08 -39.97 1.98
C ARG A 12 0.93 -39.83 3.49
N ALA A 13 1.84 -39.09 4.10
CA ALA A 13 1.78 -38.72 5.51
C ALA A 13 1.86 -37.18 5.64
N VAL A 14 1.47 -36.64 6.79
CA VAL A 14 1.39 -35.20 7.03
C VAL A 14 2.56 -34.80 7.92
N ASP A 15 3.34 -33.80 7.51
CA ASP A 15 4.41 -33.22 8.31
C ASP A 15 3.81 -32.56 9.57
N PRO A 16 4.22 -32.96 10.80
CA PRO A 16 3.61 -32.48 12.04
C PRO A 16 3.90 -31.00 12.34
N VAL A 17 4.97 -30.43 11.75
CA VAL A 17 5.39 -29.04 11.98
C VAL A 17 4.63 -28.07 11.09
N CYS A 18 4.48 -28.37 9.80
CA CYS A 18 3.89 -27.45 8.82
C CYS A 18 2.55 -27.92 8.23
N GLY A 19 2.19 -29.18 8.39
CA GLY A 19 0.96 -29.76 7.83
C GLY A 19 1.07 -30.14 6.35
N MET A 20 2.26 -30.12 5.75
CA MET A 20 2.47 -30.45 4.35
C MET A 20 2.36 -31.97 4.11
N SER A 21 1.67 -32.38 3.05
CA SER A 21 1.58 -33.79 2.66
C SER A 21 2.89 -34.25 2.00
N VAL A 22 3.49 -35.31 2.55
CA VAL A 22 4.74 -35.91 2.09
C VAL A 22 4.45 -37.33 1.61
N THR A 23 4.82 -37.63 0.37
CA THR A 23 4.74 -38.99 -0.17
C THR A 23 5.81 -39.86 0.48
N LEU A 24 5.40 -40.96 1.14
CA LEU A 24 6.31 -41.82 1.91
C LEU A 24 7.43 -42.42 1.05
N ALA A 25 7.16 -42.67 -0.24
CA ALA A 25 8.14 -43.22 -1.18
C ALA A 25 9.36 -42.29 -1.40
N ASN A 26 9.20 -40.97 -1.27
CA ASN A 26 10.24 -39.98 -1.58
C ASN A 26 10.70 -39.16 -0.35
N ALA A 27 10.25 -39.53 0.85
CA ALA A 27 10.55 -38.77 2.07
C ALA A 27 12.01 -38.92 2.49
N LYS A 28 12.82 -37.86 2.25
CA LYS A 28 14.24 -37.78 2.62
C LYS A 28 14.49 -37.41 4.09
N HIS A 29 13.54 -36.74 4.73
CA HIS A 29 13.70 -36.22 6.08
C HIS A 29 12.78 -36.99 7.04
N ARG A 30 13.39 -37.70 8.00
CA ARG A 30 12.71 -38.57 8.96
C ARG A 30 13.29 -38.35 10.36
N ALA A 31 12.47 -38.56 11.39
CA ALA A 31 12.90 -38.62 12.77
C ALA A 31 12.05 -39.66 13.50
N ASP A 32 12.67 -40.45 14.38
CA ASP A 32 11.96 -41.42 15.22
C ASP A 32 11.66 -40.78 16.57
N THR A 33 10.40 -40.80 17.00
CA THR A 33 9.96 -40.27 18.30
C THR A 33 8.84 -41.16 18.84
N ASP A 34 8.95 -41.59 20.09
CA ASP A 34 8.00 -42.50 20.77
C ASP A 34 7.63 -43.75 19.95
N GLY A 35 8.63 -44.33 19.26
CA GLY A 35 8.46 -45.56 18.46
C GLY A 35 7.75 -45.36 17.12
N ARG A 36 7.54 -44.11 16.67
CA ARG A 36 6.97 -43.77 15.36
C ARG A 36 7.97 -43.00 14.50
N THR A 37 8.08 -43.37 13.23
CA THR A 37 8.88 -42.62 12.24
C THR A 37 8.04 -41.50 11.65
N GLU A 38 8.31 -40.27 12.09
CA GLU A 38 7.69 -39.07 11.53
C GLU A 38 8.46 -38.62 10.27
N VAL A 39 7.73 -38.20 9.23
CA VAL A 39 8.30 -37.72 7.95
C VAL A 39 8.10 -36.22 7.80
N PHE A 40 9.10 -35.56 7.24
CA PHE A 40 9.14 -34.09 7.11
C PHE A 40 9.31 -33.65 5.66
N CYS A 41 8.73 -32.50 5.33
CA CYS A 41 8.84 -31.90 4.00
C CYS A 41 10.23 -31.32 3.73
N SER A 42 10.98 -30.97 4.78
CA SER A 42 12.28 -30.29 4.70
C SER A 42 13.15 -30.57 5.93
N SER A 43 14.46 -30.34 5.80
CA SER A 43 15.40 -30.40 6.94
C SER A 43 15.02 -29.44 8.06
N ARG A 44 14.52 -28.25 7.72
CA ARG A 44 14.09 -27.22 8.68
C ARG A 44 12.90 -27.65 9.53
N CYS A 45 11.93 -28.37 8.94
CA CYS A 45 10.81 -28.92 9.70
C CYS A 45 11.29 -30.03 10.64
N ARG A 46 12.18 -30.92 10.17
CA ARG A 46 12.81 -31.93 11.02
C ARG A 46 13.57 -31.31 12.20
N GLU A 47 14.38 -30.28 11.96
CA GLU A 47 15.16 -29.60 13.01
C GLU A 47 14.26 -28.92 14.05
N ARG A 48 13.18 -28.25 13.62
CA ARG A 48 12.19 -27.67 14.55
C ARG A 48 11.48 -28.72 15.39
N PHE A 49 11.14 -29.86 14.79
CA PHE A 49 10.50 -30.97 15.51
C PHE A 49 11.44 -31.58 16.55
N ILE A 50 12.71 -31.80 16.20
CA ILE A 50 13.72 -32.34 17.13
C ILE A 50 13.97 -31.35 18.29
N ALA A 51 13.91 -30.05 18.03
CA ALA A 51 14.15 -29.02 19.04
C ALA A 51 13.07 -28.98 20.14
N ASP A 52 11.80 -29.23 19.79
CA ASP A 52 10.70 -29.31 20.75
C ASP A 52 9.56 -30.21 20.24
N PRO A 53 9.65 -31.55 20.43
CA PRO A 53 8.65 -32.48 19.92
C PRO A 53 7.27 -32.31 20.57
N GLN A 54 7.23 -31.88 21.84
CA GLN A 54 5.98 -31.74 22.59
C GLN A 54 5.14 -30.55 22.12
N ALA A 55 5.75 -29.56 21.44
CA ALA A 55 5.04 -28.46 20.80
C ALA A 55 4.23 -28.89 19.56
N PHE A 56 4.46 -30.10 19.02
CA PHE A 56 3.85 -30.57 17.77
C PHE A 56 3.08 -31.89 17.98
N PRO A 57 1.83 -31.84 18.48
CA PRO A 57 1.03 -33.04 18.66
C PRO A 57 0.72 -33.72 17.30
N PRO A 58 0.59 -35.06 17.28
CA PRO A 58 0.40 -35.82 16.05
C PRO A 58 -0.89 -35.40 15.33
N ARG A 59 -0.74 -34.92 14.08
CA ARG A 59 -1.86 -34.57 13.22
C ARG A 59 -2.32 -35.83 12.50
N VAL A 60 -3.49 -36.35 12.87
CA VAL A 60 -4.12 -37.46 12.15
C VAL A 60 -4.53 -36.95 10.77
N ALA A 61 -4.06 -37.61 9.70
CA ALA A 61 -4.46 -37.29 8.35
C ALA A 61 -5.99 -37.38 8.24
N LYS A 62 -6.66 -36.25 8.03
CA LYS A 62 -8.09 -36.22 7.77
C LYS A 62 -8.30 -36.86 6.41
N ALA A 63 -9.00 -38.00 6.37
CA ALA A 63 -9.45 -38.59 5.11
C ALA A 63 -10.47 -37.62 4.49
N GLU A 64 -10.05 -36.89 3.45
CA GLU A 64 -10.89 -35.92 2.76
C GLU A 64 -11.86 -36.68 1.84
N ALA A 65 -13.14 -36.76 2.23
CA ALA A 65 -14.24 -36.94 1.27
C ALA A 65 -14.37 -35.65 0.44
N PRO A 66 -14.71 -35.73 -0.86
CA PRO A 66 -14.64 -34.59 -1.76
C PRO A 66 -15.83 -33.65 -1.55
N GLY A 67 -15.53 -32.40 -1.24
CA GLY A 67 -16.45 -31.28 -1.39
C GLY A 67 -16.57 -30.40 -0.16
N VAL A 68 -16.36 -29.10 -0.39
CA VAL A 68 -16.65 -27.95 0.47
C VAL A 68 -15.57 -27.64 1.52
N ALA A 69 -14.59 -26.80 1.15
CA ALA A 69 -13.66 -26.18 2.09
C ALA A 69 -14.06 -24.74 2.40
N ALA A 70 -14.74 -24.58 3.54
CA ALA A 70 -14.64 -23.44 4.43
C ALA A 70 -13.80 -23.86 5.66
N GLY A 71 -13.05 -22.93 6.26
CA GLY A 71 -12.79 -22.94 7.70
C GLY A 71 -11.47 -23.54 8.24
N VAL A 72 -10.47 -22.66 8.37
CA VAL A 72 -9.61 -22.33 9.54
C VAL A 72 -9.42 -23.34 10.69
N VAL A 73 -8.16 -23.49 11.15
CA VAL A 73 -7.71 -23.45 12.58
C VAL A 73 -6.27 -22.86 12.61
N ALA A 74 -6.02 -21.64 13.11
CA ALA A 74 -5.93 -21.15 14.49
C ALA A 74 -4.68 -21.63 15.27
N HIS A 75 -3.67 -20.76 15.42
CA HIS A 75 -2.72 -20.78 16.54
C HIS A 75 -2.93 -19.52 17.39
N ALA A 76 -3.12 -19.74 18.69
CA ALA A 76 -3.47 -18.75 19.68
C ALA A 76 -2.23 -18.14 20.35
N HIS A 77 -2.01 -16.85 20.11
CA HIS A 77 -1.60 -15.87 21.12
C HIS A 77 -2.20 -14.53 20.68
N ALA A 78 -3.42 -14.24 21.11
CA ALA A 78 -4.08 -12.96 20.84
C ALA A 78 -4.81 -12.49 22.09
N HIS A 79 -4.15 -11.62 22.85
CA HIS A 79 -4.89 -10.65 23.65
C HIS A 79 -5.50 -9.63 22.67
N GLY A 80 -6.81 -9.71 22.46
CA GLY A 80 -7.62 -8.60 21.96
C GLY A 80 -7.60 -8.29 20.45
N ALA A 81 -7.60 -9.30 19.57
CA ALA A 81 -7.89 -9.08 18.15
C ALA A 81 -9.28 -9.65 17.81
N GLY A 82 -10.31 -8.83 17.99
CA GLY A 82 -11.65 -9.13 17.47
C GLY A 82 -11.68 -9.05 15.94
N PRO A 83 -12.65 -9.71 15.26
CA PRO A 83 -12.86 -9.54 13.83
C PRO A 83 -13.03 -8.04 13.51
N GLY A 84 -12.21 -7.52 12.58
CA GLY A 84 -12.15 -6.09 12.27
C GLY A 84 -11.02 -5.31 12.96
N SER A 85 -10.06 -5.98 13.61
CA SER A 85 -8.87 -5.31 14.15
C SER A 85 -7.87 -4.94 13.04
N TRP A 86 -7.29 -3.75 13.15
CA TRP A 86 -6.33 -3.15 12.22
C TRP A 86 -4.95 -3.06 12.87
N THR A 87 -3.89 -3.41 12.15
CA THR A 87 -2.50 -3.42 12.65
C THR A 87 -1.56 -2.63 11.75
N CYS A 88 -0.47 -2.10 12.30
CA CYS A 88 0.56 -1.43 11.51
C CYS A 88 1.58 -2.46 11.01
N PRO A 89 1.91 -2.50 9.70
CA PRO A 89 2.88 -3.48 9.17
C PRO A 89 4.29 -3.32 9.76
N MET A 90 4.64 -2.11 10.22
CA MET A 90 5.93 -1.84 10.86
C MET A 90 5.89 -1.93 12.39
N HIS A 91 4.71 -1.90 13.00
CA HIS A 91 4.53 -1.94 14.47
C HIS A 91 3.37 -2.89 14.81
N PRO A 92 3.60 -4.22 14.75
CA PRO A 92 2.53 -5.21 14.93
C PRO A 92 1.84 -5.13 16.30
N GLU A 93 2.53 -4.55 17.29
CA GLU A 93 2.03 -4.28 18.64
C GLU A 93 0.88 -3.25 18.66
N ILE A 94 0.73 -2.45 17.60
CA ILE A 94 -0.38 -1.51 17.46
C ILE A 94 -1.57 -2.24 16.84
N VAL A 95 -2.55 -2.57 17.67
CA VAL A 95 -3.85 -3.13 17.25
C VAL A 95 -4.94 -2.11 17.57
N ARG A 96 -5.73 -1.73 16.57
CA ARG A 96 -6.84 -0.77 16.71
C ARG A 96 -8.13 -1.35 16.15
N GLU A 97 -9.26 -0.98 16.72
CA GLU A 97 -10.58 -1.45 16.27
C GLU A 97 -11.08 -0.75 15.00
N ARG A 98 -10.37 0.29 14.52
CA ARG A 98 -10.76 1.09 13.35
C ARG A 98 -9.56 1.40 12.47
N GLN A 99 -9.83 1.59 11.17
CA GLN A 99 -8.86 2.10 10.22
C GLN A 99 -8.32 3.48 10.65
N GLY A 100 -7.08 3.77 10.28
CA GLY A 100 -6.42 5.03 10.63
C GLY A 100 -4.92 4.97 10.45
N SER A 101 -4.23 5.98 10.97
CA SER A 101 -2.76 6.06 10.93
C SER A 101 -2.14 5.52 12.21
N CYS A 102 -1.02 4.83 12.08
CA CYS A 102 -0.20 4.39 13.20
C CYS A 102 0.29 5.62 14.00
N PRO A 103 0.13 5.63 15.34
CA PRO A 103 0.58 6.74 16.18
C PRO A 103 2.12 6.84 16.27
N ILE A 104 2.84 5.76 15.90
CA ILE A 104 4.30 5.69 15.99
C ILE A 104 4.95 6.17 14.70
N CYS A 105 4.51 5.65 13.55
CA CYS A 105 5.14 5.92 12.24
C CYS A 105 4.24 6.58 11.18
N GLY A 106 2.97 6.80 11.49
CA GLY A 106 2.03 7.49 10.59
C GLY A 106 1.58 6.69 9.38
N MET A 107 2.06 5.45 9.19
CA MET A 107 1.58 4.54 8.14
C MET A 107 0.12 4.14 8.35
N ALA A 108 -0.59 3.87 7.26
CA ALA A 108 -1.95 3.33 7.33
C ALA A 108 -1.94 1.96 8.03
N LEU A 109 -2.92 1.74 8.90
CA LEU A 109 -3.15 0.43 9.49
C LEU A 109 -3.79 -0.48 8.43
N GLU A 110 -3.49 -1.77 8.49
CA GLU A 110 -4.01 -2.82 7.62
C GLU A 110 -4.91 -3.78 8.41
N PRO A 111 -6.00 -4.29 7.84
CA PRO A 111 -6.89 -5.20 8.54
C PRO A 111 -6.21 -6.54 8.80
N MET A 112 -6.31 -7.06 10.02
CA MET A 112 -5.72 -8.34 10.40
C MET A 112 -6.48 -9.55 9.82
N THR A 113 -7.71 -9.34 9.33
CA THR A 113 -8.54 -10.38 8.72
C THR A 113 -9.10 -9.91 7.38
N VAL A 114 -8.80 -10.64 6.30
CA VAL A 114 -9.42 -10.44 4.97
C VAL A 114 -10.86 -10.94 5.03
N SER A 115 -11.84 -10.04 5.15
CA SER A 115 -13.27 -10.40 5.12
C SER A 115 -13.74 -10.56 3.66
N ARG A 116 -14.35 -11.72 3.34
CA ARG A 116 -14.77 -12.10 1.97
C ARG A 116 -16.10 -11.51 1.50
N GLU A 117 -16.93 -10.95 2.39
CA GLU A 117 -17.93 -9.96 1.99
C GLU A 117 -17.27 -8.58 2.06
N GLN A 118 -16.76 -8.08 0.93
CA GLN A 118 -16.34 -6.69 0.83
C GLN A 118 -17.59 -5.83 0.61
N PRO A 119 -18.08 -5.04 1.58
CA PRO A 119 -18.79 -3.82 1.23
C PRO A 119 -17.88 -3.03 0.26
N VAL A 120 -18.48 -2.32 -0.70
CA VAL A 120 -17.76 -1.47 -1.66
C VAL A 120 -16.63 -0.76 -0.93
N ASP A 121 -15.37 -0.98 -1.33
CA ASP A 121 -14.21 -0.39 -0.66
C ASP A 121 -14.32 1.14 -0.75
N GLU A 122 -14.85 1.74 0.31
CA GLU A 122 -15.18 3.17 0.38
C GLU A 122 -13.91 4.01 0.24
N GLU A 123 -12.76 3.48 0.67
CA GLU A 123 -11.46 4.13 0.51
C GLU A 123 -11.03 4.15 -0.95
N LEU A 124 -11.15 3.03 -1.66
CA LEU A 124 -10.87 2.98 -3.10
C LEU A 124 -11.78 3.93 -3.88
N VAL A 125 -13.08 3.98 -3.58
CA VAL A 125 -14.03 4.89 -4.24
C VAL A 125 -13.67 6.35 -3.97
N MET A 126 -13.38 6.69 -2.72
CA MET A 126 -12.99 8.05 -2.34
C MET A 126 -11.69 8.47 -3.04
N MET A 127 -10.66 7.63 -3.01
CA MET A 127 -9.35 7.93 -3.62
C MET A 127 -9.45 7.97 -5.15
N THR A 128 -10.26 7.10 -5.76
CA THR A 128 -10.52 7.11 -7.20
C THR A 128 -11.24 8.38 -7.63
N ARG A 129 -12.25 8.84 -6.89
CA ARG A 129 -12.92 10.12 -7.16
C ARG A 129 -11.92 11.28 -7.06
N ARG A 130 -11.06 11.25 -6.04
CA ARG A 130 -10.02 12.25 -5.82
C ARG A 130 -9.02 12.30 -6.96
N LEU A 131 -8.58 11.13 -7.44
CA LEU A 131 -7.75 10.98 -8.63
C LEU A 131 -8.41 11.57 -9.86
N TRP A 132 -9.66 11.20 -10.16
CA TRP A 132 -10.35 11.70 -11.36
C TRP A 132 -10.50 13.22 -11.35
N VAL A 133 -10.92 13.80 -10.21
CA VAL A 133 -11.03 15.26 -10.06
C VAL A 133 -9.66 15.92 -10.20
N ALA A 134 -8.64 15.42 -9.50
CA ALA A 134 -7.28 15.98 -9.56
C ALA A 134 -6.68 15.88 -10.96
N ALA A 135 -6.82 14.74 -11.64
CA ALA A 135 -6.33 14.52 -12.99
C ALA A 135 -7.05 15.43 -14.01
N SER A 136 -8.37 15.57 -13.90
CA SER A 136 -9.16 16.43 -14.80
C SER A 136 -8.74 17.90 -14.74
N LEU A 137 -8.30 18.37 -13.57
CA LEU A 137 -7.79 19.73 -13.37
C LEU A 137 -6.29 19.84 -13.70
N ALA A 138 -5.49 18.82 -13.39
CA ALA A 138 -4.05 18.81 -13.64
C ALA A 138 -3.73 18.74 -15.14
N ILE A 139 -4.51 18.00 -15.94
CA ILE A 139 -4.29 17.87 -17.39
C ILE A 139 -4.27 19.24 -18.08
N PRO A 140 -5.30 20.11 -17.93
CA PRO A 140 -5.26 21.46 -18.48
C PRO A 140 -4.07 22.30 -18.00
N VAL A 141 -3.66 22.19 -16.73
CA VAL A 141 -2.50 22.92 -16.20
C VAL A 141 -1.22 22.48 -16.91
N VAL A 142 -1.00 21.17 -17.05
CA VAL A 142 0.18 20.63 -17.74
C VAL A 142 0.17 21.01 -19.22
N VAL A 143 -0.99 20.96 -19.88
CA VAL A 143 -1.13 21.37 -21.29
C VAL A 143 -0.80 22.85 -21.46
N LEU A 144 -1.30 23.73 -20.58
CA LEU A 144 -1.00 25.16 -20.62
C LEU A 144 0.49 25.46 -20.37
N ALA A 145 1.17 24.67 -19.54
CA ALA A 145 2.59 24.84 -19.30
C ALA A 145 3.47 24.32 -20.47
N MET A 146 3.01 23.31 -21.20
CA MET A 146 3.74 22.78 -22.35
C MET A 146 3.50 23.61 -23.62
N VAL A 147 2.25 24.04 -23.85
CA VAL A 147 1.84 24.75 -25.06
C VAL A 147 1.98 26.26 -24.86
N HIS A 148 3.19 26.74 -25.12
CA HIS A 148 3.52 28.16 -25.07
C HIS A 148 2.78 28.93 -26.18
N GLY A 149 2.27 30.12 -25.85
CA GLY A 149 1.60 31.01 -26.82
C GLY A 149 0.11 30.79 -27.02
N LEU A 150 -0.52 29.83 -26.32
CA LEU A 150 -1.96 29.62 -26.38
C LEU A 150 -2.75 30.78 -25.76
N LEU A 151 -2.17 31.41 -24.73
CA LEU A 151 -2.73 32.54 -23.99
C LEU A 151 -1.62 33.53 -23.61
N PRO A 152 -1.94 34.80 -23.33
CA PRO A 152 -1.01 35.73 -22.72
C PRO A 152 -0.43 35.16 -21.42
N GLY A 153 0.87 35.39 -21.17
CA GLY A 153 1.58 34.77 -20.04
C GLY A 153 0.89 34.99 -18.68
N ALA A 154 0.39 36.20 -18.42
CA ALA A 154 -0.33 36.51 -17.18
C ALA A 154 -1.65 35.72 -17.04
N SER A 155 -2.42 35.59 -18.12
CA SER A 155 -3.68 34.82 -18.14
C SER A 155 -3.41 33.32 -17.99
N SER A 156 -2.37 32.80 -18.65
CA SER A 156 -1.95 31.40 -18.51
C SER A 156 -1.57 31.10 -17.05
N ILE A 157 -0.74 31.92 -16.42
CA ILE A 157 -0.34 31.77 -15.02
C ILE A 157 -1.54 31.84 -14.09
N ALA A 158 -2.47 32.78 -14.31
CA ALA A 158 -3.68 32.91 -13.49
C ALA A 158 -4.57 31.66 -13.57
N ILE A 159 -4.75 31.08 -14.76
CA ILE A 159 -5.53 29.85 -14.96
C ILE A 159 -4.81 28.66 -14.32
N GLN A 160 -3.49 28.55 -14.50
CA GLN A 160 -2.69 27.50 -13.86
C GLN A 160 -2.79 27.58 -12.33
N ALA A 161 -2.72 28.77 -11.75
CA ALA A 161 -2.90 28.98 -10.32
C ALA A 161 -4.32 28.58 -9.87
N ALA A 162 -5.34 28.99 -10.62
CA ALA A 162 -6.75 28.71 -10.30
C ALA A 162 -7.09 27.21 -10.36
N LEU A 163 -6.55 26.48 -11.35
CA LEU A 163 -6.79 25.03 -11.51
C LEU A 163 -5.84 24.18 -10.66
N GLY A 164 -4.57 24.60 -10.51
CA GLY A 164 -3.56 23.87 -9.75
C GLY A 164 -3.76 23.96 -8.23
N THR A 165 -4.27 25.08 -7.73
CA THR A 165 -4.52 25.26 -6.29
C THR A 165 -5.49 24.24 -5.69
N PRO A 166 -6.69 23.96 -6.26
CA PRO A 166 -7.55 22.92 -5.74
C PRO A 166 -6.94 21.52 -5.88
N VAL A 167 -6.15 21.25 -6.93
CA VAL A 167 -5.41 19.99 -7.06
C VAL A 167 -4.45 19.81 -5.88
N VAL A 168 -3.69 20.85 -5.53
CA VAL A 168 -2.72 20.77 -4.42
C VAL A 168 -3.42 20.78 -3.07
N LEU A 169 -4.25 21.79 -2.77
CA LEU A 169 -4.84 21.97 -1.45
C LEU A 169 -5.87 20.90 -1.12
N TRP A 170 -6.77 20.61 -2.05
CA TRP A 170 -7.72 19.51 -1.85
C TRP A 170 -7.05 18.21 -2.22
N GLY A 171 -6.63 17.99 -3.46
CA GLY A 171 -6.10 16.70 -3.96
C GLY A 171 -4.86 16.14 -3.25
N ALA A 172 -3.97 16.98 -2.72
CA ALA A 172 -2.80 16.53 -1.94
C ALA A 172 -2.98 16.58 -0.40
N ALA A 173 -4.14 17.03 0.11
CA ALA A 173 -4.43 17.07 1.56
C ALA A 173 -4.01 15.83 2.38
N PRO A 174 -4.31 14.57 1.99
CA PRO A 174 -3.92 13.39 2.75
C PRO A 174 -2.40 13.17 2.74
N PHE A 175 -1.70 13.63 1.70
CA PHE A 175 -0.24 13.57 1.64
C PHE A 175 0.38 14.59 2.58
N PHE A 176 -0.18 15.80 2.66
CA PHE A 176 0.24 16.80 3.65
C PHE A 176 -0.01 16.33 5.08
N ALA A 177 -1.19 15.74 5.35
CA ALA A 177 -1.50 15.20 6.67
C ALA A 177 -0.51 14.09 7.08
N ARG A 178 -0.22 13.14 6.18
CA ARG A 178 0.76 12.07 6.42
C ARG A 178 2.19 12.59 6.52
N GLY A 179 2.57 13.53 5.68
CA GLY A 179 3.89 14.18 5.70
C GLY A 179 4.13 14.97 6.98
N TRP A 180 3.11 15.68 7.47
CA TRP A 180 3.16 16.40 8.74
C TRP A 180 3.29 15.44 9.93
N ALA A 181 2.49 14.36 9.96
CA ALA A 181 2.59 13.33 10.99
C ALA A 181 4.00 12.71 11.03
N SER A 182 4.57 12.39 9.86
CA SER A 182 5.94 11.88 9.73
C SER A 182 7.00 12.86 10.26
N LEU A 183 6.84 14.16 10.00
CA LEU A 183 7.76 15.18 10.50
C LEU A 183 7.70 15.29 12.03
N VAL A 184 6.48 15.30 12.60
CA VAL A 184 6.26 15.33 14.06
C VAL A 184 6.86 14.09 14.73
N GLN A 185 6.68 12.91 14.12
CA GLN A 185 7.20 11.64 14.63
C GLN A 185 8.70 11.43 14.34
N ARG A 186 9.36 12.39 13.68
CA ARG A 186 10.79 12.33 13.27
C ARG A 186 11.15 11.06 12.50
N SER A 187 10.22 10.54 11.71
CA SER A 187 10.37 9.33 10.91
C SER A 187 10.16 9.66 9.42
N PRO A 188 11.14 10.34 8.76
CA PRO A 188 10.99 10.80 7.38
C PRO A 188 10.73 9.64 6.43
N ASN A 189 9.72 9.80 5.58
CA ASN A 189 9.27 8.78 4.64
C ASN A 189 8.90 9.39 3.27
N MET A 190 8.38 8.57 2.37
CA MET A 190 7.96 8.99 1.03
C MET A 190 6.99 10.17 1.06
N PHE A 191 6.04 10.20 2.01
CA PHE A 191 5.06 11.29 2.11
C PHE A 191 5.68 12.61 2.56
N THR A 192 6.75 12.59 3.37
CA THR A 192 7.49 13.81 3.73
C THR A 192 8.09 14.47 2.50
N LEU A 193 8.72 13.68 1.61
CA LEU A 193 9.34 14.17 0.38
C LEU A 193 8.29 14.70 -0.60
N ILE A 194 7.18 13.97 -0.76
CA ILE A 194 6.06 14.38 -1.63
C ILE A 194 5.43 15.68 -1.12
N ALA A 195 5.12 15.76 0.17
CA ALA A 195 4.54 16.95 0.78
C ALA A 195 5.47 18.16 0.65
N LEU A 196 6.78 17.98 0.88
CA LEU A 196 7.77 19.05 0.72
C LEU A 196 7.84 19.51 -0.74
N GLY A 197 7.95 18.59 -1.70
CA GLY A 197 8.06 18.92 -3.12
C GLY A 197 6.85 19.67 -3.65
N ILE A 198 5.65 19.14 -3.43
CA ILE A 198 4.39 19.79 -3.85
C ILE A 198 4.23 21.15 -3.14
N GLY A 199 4.49 21.20 -1.83
CA GLY A 199 4.35 22.41 -1.03
C GLY A 199 5.28 23.54 -1.46
N VAL A 200 6.56 23.24 -1.71
CA VAL A 200 7.55 24.23 -2.17
C VAL A 200 7.24 24.68 -3.59
N ALA A 201 6.91 23.77 -4.50
CA ALA A 201 6.56 24.12 -5.88
C ALA A 201 5.32 25.03 -5.92
N TRP A 202 4.25 24.68 -5.19
CA TRP A 202 3.03 25.48 -5.17
C TRP A 202 3.21 26.84 -4.47
N SER A 203 3.82 26.86 -3.28
CA SER A 203 3.99 28.11 -2.53
C SER A 203 4.90 29.11 -3.23
N SER A 204 6.02 28.65 -3.80
CA SER A 204 6.89 29.53 -4.59
C SER A 204 6.17 30.08 -5.83
N SER A 205 5.38 29.25 -6.51
CA SER A 205 4.58 29.68 -7.67
C SER A 205 3.51 30.70 -7.30
N ILE A 206 2.83 30.54 -6.17
CA ILE A 206 1.86 31.52 -5.66
C ILE A 206 2.54 32.85 -5.34
N VAL A 207 3.70 32.82 -4.67
CA VAL A 207 4.46 34.03 -4.34
C VAL A 207 4.90 34.73 -5.61
N VAL A 208 5.50 34.02 -6.57
CA VAL A 208 5.98 34.60 -7.83
C VAL A 208 4.83 35.15 -8.67
N ALA A 209 3.73 34.41 -8.81
CA ALA A 209 2.54 34.87 -9.53
C ALA A 209 1.90 36.09 -8.85
N GLY A 210 1.85 36.11 -7.51
CA GLY A 210 1.38 37.25 -6.73
C GLY A 210 2.25 38.48 -6.92
N LEU A 211 3.57 38.34 -6.81
CA LEU A 211 4.51 39.43 -7.07
C LEU A 211 4.38 39.95 -8.50
N ALA A 212 4.24 39.07 -9.50
CA ALA A 212 4.02 39.47 -10.88
C ALA A 212 2.71 40.24 -11.08
N TRP A 213 1.66 39.94 -10.30
CA TRP A 213 0.38 40.63 -10.38
C TRP A 213 0.37 41.97 -9.64
N LEU A 214 1.02 42.06 -8.49
CA LEU A 214 1.03 43.26 -7.63
C LEU A 214 2.15 44.25 -8.00
N ARG A 215 3.36 43.75 -8.27
CA ARG A 215 4.62 44.53 -8.39
C ARG A 215 5.60 43.83 -9.35
N PRO A 216 5.40 43.93 -10.68
CA PRO A 216 6.21 43.24 -11.69
C PRO A 216 7.73 43.47 -11.55
N GLU A 217 8.13 44.64 -11.06
CA GLU A 217 9.53 45.04 -10.85
C GLU A 217 10.23 44.29 -9.69
N SER A 218 9.48 43.67 -8.79
CA SER A 218 10.03 42.96 -7.62
C SER A 218 10.37 41.48 -7.86
N ILE A 219 10.15 40.98 -9.08
CA ILE A 219 10.44 39.57 -9.40
C ILE A 219 11.96 39.33 -9.34
N PRO A 220 12.45 38.43 -8.45
CA PRO A 220 13.87 38.11 -8.36
C PRO A 220 14.40 37.60 -9.71
N ALA A 221 15.65 37.92 -10.04
CA ALA A 221 16.25 37.52 -11.31
C ALA A 221 16.24 36.01 -11.55
N ALA A 222 16.31 35.20 -10.48
CA ALA A 222 16.24 33.74 -10.54
C ALA A 222 14.88 33.18 -11.01
N TYR A 223 13.80 33.97 -10.89
CA TYR A 223 12.45 33.58 -11.31
C TYR A 223 11.99 34.29 -12.58
N ARG A 224 12.90 34.94 -13.32
CA ARG A 224 12.63 35.50 -14.64
C ARG A 224 13.14 34.56 -15.72
N GLY A 225 12.23 34.09 -16.57
CA GLY A 225 12.56 33.33 -17.75
C GLY A 225 13.25 34.17 -18.82
N HIS A 226 13.67 33.52 -19.91
CA HIS A 226 14.37 34.17 -21.02
C HIS A 226 13.60 35.35 -21.63
N ASP A 227 12.26 35.28 -21.62
CA ASP A 227 11.37 36.32 -22.17
C ASP A 227 10.97 37.37 -21.11
N GLY A 228 11.60 37.35 -19.93
CA GLY A 228 11.22 38.17 -18.78
C GLY A 228 9.95 37.70 -18.06
N ALA A 229 9.28 36.67 -18.57
CA ALA A 229 8.09 36.08 -17.96
C ALA A 229 8.44 35.38 -16.62
N PRO A 230 7.53 35.41 -15.62
CA PRO A 230 7.76 34.72 -14.35
C PRO A 230 7.79 33.20 -14.56
N VAL A 231 8.78 32.52 -13.99
CA VAL A 231 8.85 31.06 -13.96
C VAL A 231 7.99 30.56 -12.79
N VAL A 232 7.02 29.71 -13.09
CA VAL A 232 6.12 29.07 -12.12
C VAL A 232 6.16 27.55 -12.29
N TYR A 233 5.70 26.83 -11.28
CA TYR A 233 5.78 25.37 -11.15
C TYR A 233 4.43 24.75 -10.75
N PHE A 234 3.32 25.39 -11.15
CA PHE A 234 1.97 24.89 -10.86
C PHE A 234 1.73 23.54 -11.54
N GLU A 235 2.27 23.34 -12.74
CA GLU A 235 2.24 22.09 -13.50
C GLU A 235 2.98 20.97 -12.78
N ALA A 236 4.16 21.24 -12.22
CA ALA A 236 4.92 20.25 -11.47
C ALA A 236 4.15 19.81 -10.22
N ALA A 237 3.62 20.76 -9.44
CA ALA A 237 2.84 20.46 -8.24
C ALA A 237 1.57 19.65 -8.57
N ALA A 238 0.84 20.03 -9.63
CA ALA A 238 -0.38 19.35 -10.07
C ALA A 238 -0.09 17.94 -10.61
N ALA A 239 0.93 17.80 -11.46
CA ALA A 239 1.33 16.52 -12.05
C ALA A 239 1.78 15.51 -10.98
N ILE A 240 2.65 15.94 -10.05
CA ILE A 240 3.10 15.08 -8.94
C ILE A 240 1.90 14.62 -8.11
N THR A 241 0.98 15.54 -7.79
CA THR A 241 -0.23 15.18 -7.02
C THR A 241 -1.08 14.12 -7.73
N ALA A 242 -1.35 14.31 -9.03
CA ALA A 242 -2.15 13.38 -9.81
C ALA A 242 -1.48 12.00 -9.94
N LEU A 243 -0.17 11.96 -10.20
CA LEU A 243 0.59 10.70 -10.33
C LEU A 243 0.70 9.94 -9.01
N VAL A 244 0.87 10.64 -7.89
CA VAL A 244 0.87 9.99 -6.56
C VAL A 244 -0.51 9.43 -6.23
N LEU A 245 -1.60 10.18 -6.50
CA LEU A 245 -2.97 9.66 -6.35
C LEU A 245 -3.21 8.43 -7.21
N LEU A 246 -2.69 8.42 -8.45
CA LEU A 246 -2.78 7.27 -9.34
C LEU A 246 -2.07 6.06 -8.75
N GLY A 247 -0.84 6.25 -8.25
CA GLY A 247 -0.08 5.18 -7.58
C GLY A 247 -0.85 4.58 -6.40
N GLN A 248 -1.46 5.42 -5.55
CA GLN A 248 -2.27 4.96 -4.41
C GLN A 248 -3.52 4.20 -4.85
N VAL A 249 -4.21 4.63 -5.90
CA VAL A 249 -5.37 3.92 -6.44
C VAL A 249 -4.96 2.57 -7.02
N LEU A 250 -3.85 2.50 -7.74
CA LEU A 250 -3.31 1.24 -8.28
C LEU A 250 -2.90 0.29 -7.15
N GLU A 251 -2.28 0.81 -6.09
CA GLU A 251 -1.91 0.03 -4.91
C GLU A 251 -3.15 -0.55 -4.21
N LEU A 252 -4.17 0.27 -3.94
CA LEU A 252 -5.42 -0.17 -3.31
C LEU A 252 -6.18 -1.19 -4.17
N ARG A 253 -6.15 -1.04 -5.49
CA ARG A 253 -6.81 -1.98 -6.41
C ARG A 253 -6.09 -3.33 -6.53
N ALA A 254 -4.80 -3.37 -6.21
CA ALA A 254 -3.99 -4.59 -6.29
C ALA A 254 -3.98 -5.39 -4.98
N ARG A 255 -4.38 -4.77 -3.86
CA ARG A 255 -4.58 -5.43 -2.55
C ARG A 255 -5.85 -6.28 -2.58
#